data_AF-Q13HJ2-F1
#
_entry.id   AF-Q13HJ2-F1
#
_cell.length_a   1.000
_cell.length_b   1.000
_cell.length_c   1.000
_cell.angle_alpha   90.00
_cell.angle_beta   90.00
_cell.angle_gamma   90.00
#
_symmetry.space_group_name_H-M   'P 1'
#
loop_
_entity.id
_entity.type
_entity.pdbx_description
1 polymer ?
#
loop_
_entity_poly.entity_id
_entity_poly.type
_entity_poly.pdbx_seq_one_letter_code
_entity_poly.pdbx_strand_id
1 'polypeptide(L)'
;MSKKRTDAELARTQTTQAALVALASHIQTLVADQSLDSRCAAKLVRRLKKEAATLEDSSAGTKASRKMLAMTLDALDTALFDQGAMLLVAANATLRADDVSDGATTQRT
;
A
#
# COMPACT_ATOMS: atom_id res chain seq x y z
N MET A 1 -3.18 -8.62 41.14
CA MET A 1 -3.53 -9.52 40.01
C MET A 1 -2.53 -9.31 38.88
N SER A 2 -1.37 -9.96 38.95
CA SER A 2 -0.31 -9.83 37.93
C SER A 2 -0.71 -10.65 36.70
N LYS A 3 -1.06 -9.97 35.61
CA LYS A 3 -1.42 -10.59 34.34
C LYS A 3 -0.14 -11.13 33.70
N LYS A 4 0.22 -12.37 34.06
CA LYS A 4 1.34 -13.12 33.48
C LYS A 4 0.98 -13.40 32.02
N ARG A 5 1.43 -12.54 31.10
CA ARG A 5 1.31 -12.80 29.66
C ARG A 5 2.02 -14.12 29.37
N THR A 6 1.28 -15.11 28.90
CA THR A 6 1.80 -16.42 28.54
C THR A 6 2.68 -16.29 27.31
N ASP A 7 3.81 -16.99 27.28
CA ASP A 7 4.78 -17.08 26.18
C ASP A 7 4.13 -17.31 24.80
N ALA A 8 2.94 -17.93 24.78
CA ALA A 8 2.10 -18.11 23.60
C ALA A 8 1.63 -16.81 22.92
N GLU A 9 1.54 -15.68 23.63
CA GLU A 9 1.21 -14.36 23.05
C GLU A 9 2.45 -13.67 22.46
N LEU A 10 3.65 -14.17 22.80
CA LEU A 10 4.94 -13.78 22.25
C LEU A 10 5.46 -14.74 21.18
N ALA A 11 4.61 -15.65 20.69
CA ALA A 11 4.72 -16.18 19.34
C ALA A 11 4.43 -15.04 18.34
N ARG A 12 5.23 -13.98 18.41
CA ARG A 12 5.48 -13.05 17.32
C ARG A 12 5.73 -13.94 16.12
N THR A 13 4.79 -13.96 15.16
CA THR A 13 5.10 -14.33 13.79
C THR A 13 6.43 -13.66 13.49
N GLN A 14 7.50 -14.44 13.33
CA GLN A 14 8.85 -13.94 13.26
C GLN A 14 8.99 -13.28 11.89
N THR A 15 8.52 -12.04 11.79
CA THR A 15 8.52 -11.26 10.56
C THR A 15 9.98 -10.99 10.21
N THR A 16 10.46 -11.56 9.11
CA THR A 16 11.82 -11.30 8.64
C THR A 16 11.81 -10.17 7.60
N GLN A 17 12.94 -9.49 7.43
CA GLN A 17 13.08 -8.48 6.38
C GLN A 17 12.80 -9.06 4.98
N ALA A 18 13.21 -10.31 4.74
CA ALA A 18 12.93 -11.01 3.49
C ALA A 18 11.41 -11.24 3.28
N ALA A 19 10.69 -11.62 4.34
CA ALA A 19 9.24 -11.80 4.27
C ALA A 19 8.51 -10.47 4.00
N LEU A 20 8.96 -9.36 4.59
CA LEU A 20 8.39 -8.03 4.30
C LEU A 20 8.68 -7.57 2.87
N VAL A 21 9.89 -7.81 2.36
CA VAL A 21 10.23 -7.52 0.96
C VAL A 21 9.31 -8.32 0.03
N ALA A 22 9.19 -9.62 0.24
CA ALA A 22 8.33 -10.48 -0.59
C ALA A 22 6.86 -10.02 -0.55
N LEU A 23 6.34 -9.69 0.63
CA LEU A 23 4.98 -9.19 0.79
C LEU A 23 4.78 -7.83 0.12
N ALA A 24 5.72 -6.90 0.27
CA ALA A 24 5.67 -5.59 -0.36
C ALA A 24 5.71 -5.68 -1.89
N SER A 25 6.59 -6.53 -2.44
CA SER A 25 6.62 -6.82 -3.88
C SER A 25 5.32 -7.43 -4.38
N HIS A 26 4.72 -8.36 -3.63
CA HIS A 26 3.44 -8.94 -4.02
C HIS A 26 2.31 -7.90 -4.04
N ILE A 27 2.23 -7.05 -3.02
CA ILE A 27 1.24 -5.96 -2.98
C ILE A 27 1.48 -4.96 -4.13
N GLN A 28 2.74 -4.69 -4.48
CA GLN A 28 3.07 -3.84 -5.63
C GLN A 28 2.48 -4.39 -6.93
N THR A 29 2.58 -5.70 -7.17
CA THR A 29 1.94 -6.36 -8.31
C THR A 29 0.41 -6.17 -8.29
N LEU A 30 -0.23 -6.39 -7.14
CA LEU A 30 -1.69 -6.21 -7.01
C LEU A 30 -2.15 -4.76 -7.22
N VAL A 31 -1.31 -3.79 -6.86
CA VAL A 31 -1.57 -2.36 -7.11
C VAL A 31 -1.43 -2.03 -8.59
N ALA A 32 -0.37 -2.53 -9.24
CA ALA A 32 -0.14 -2.34 -10.67
C ALA A 32 -1.24 -2.99 -11.54
N ASP A 33 -1.71 -4.18 -11.14
CA ASP A 33 -2.82 -4.89 -11.80
C ASP A 33 -4.19 -4.27 -11.50
N GLN A 34 -4.24 -3.21 -10.67
CA GLN A 34 -5.48 -2.56 -10.20
C GLN A 34 -6.47 -3.53 -9.54
N SER A 35 -5.99 -4.70 -9.09
CA SER A 35 -6.80 -5.72 -8.42
C SER A 35 -7.05 -5.40 -6.95
N LEU A 36 -6.36 -4.38 -6.42
CA LEU A 36 -6.48 -3.95 -5.04
C LEU A 36 -7.08 -2.54 -4.96
N ASP A 37 -8.11 -2.39 -4.12
CA ASP A 37 -8.71 -1.09 -3.80
C ASP A 37 -7.64 -0.14 -3.22
N SER A 38 -7.61 1.10 -3.70
CA SER A 38 -6.57 2.07 -3.33
C SER A 38 -6.55 2.39 -1.83
N ARG A 39 -7.70 2.37 -1.16
CA ARG A 39 -7.78 2.57 0.31
C ARG A 39 -7.26 1.35 1.05
N CYS A 40 -7.56 0.15 0.56
CA CYS A 40 -7.01 -1.09 1.10
C CYS A 40 -5.48 -1.12 0.96
N ALA A 41 -4.97 -0.79 -0.23
CA ALA A 41 -3.54 -0.75 -0.53
C ALA A 41 -2.80 0.24 0.38
N ALA A 42 -3.33 1.46 0.53
CA ALA A 42 -2.76 2.46 1.42
C ALA A 42 -2.70 2.00 2.89
N LYS A 43 -3.70 1.25 3.37
CA LYS A 43 -3.68 0.67 4.73
C LYS A 43 -2.61 -0.40 4.88
N LEU A 44 -2.47 -1.29 3.89
CA LEU A 44 -1.44 -2.33 3.89
C LEU A 44 -0.03 -1.72 3.92
N VAL A 45 0.23 -0.70 3.11
CA VAL A 45 1.52 0.02 3.09
C VAL A 45 1.81 0.69 4.43
N ARG A 46 0.83 1.36 5.03
CA ARG A 46 0.99 1.94 6.37
C ARG A 46 1.32 0.88 7.42
N ARG A 47 0.76 -0.34 7.30
CA ARG A 47 1.08 -1.43 8.22
C ARG A 47 2.48 -1.99 7.96
N LEU A 48 2.84 -2.24 6.70
CA LEU A 48 4.18 -2.70 6.30
C LEU A 48 5.28 -1.76 6.80
N LYS A 49 5.08 -0.43 6.70
CA LYS A 49 6.02 0.56 7.22
C LYS A 49 6.19 0.48 8.73
N LYS A 50 5.11 0.24 9.48
CA LYS A 50 5.18 0.03 10.94
C LYS A 50 5.97 -1.24 11.28
N GLU A 51 5.70 -2.34 10.59
CA GLU A 51 6.44 -3.60 10.80
C GLU A 51 7.93 -3.43 10.42
N ALA A 52 8.23 -2.71 9.34
CA ALA A 52 9.60 -2.38 8.94
C ALA A 52 10.33 -1.59 10.03
N ALA A 53 9.70 -0.54 10.59
CA ALA A 53 10.25 0.24 11.68
C ALA A 53 10.53 -0.62 12.93
N THR A 54 9.60 -1.51 13.30
CA THR A 54 9.81 -2.42 14.44
C THR A 54 10.99 -3.38 14.25
N LEU A 55 11.32 -3.73 12.99
CA LEU A 55 12.49 -4.55 12.70
C LEU A 55 13.79 -3.77 12.75
N GLU A 56 13.79 -2.49 12.34
CA GLU A 56 14.96 -1.63 12.49
C GLU A 56 15.34 -1.46 13.97
N ASP A 57 14.34 -1.24 14.83
CA ASP A 57 14.54 -1.11 16.28
C ASP A 57 15.06 -2.40 16.93
N SER A 58 14.74 -3.56 16.35
CA SER A 58 15.13 -4.87 16.88
C SER A 58 16.58 -5.29 16.57
N SER A 59 17.34 -4.49 15.81
CA SER A 59 18.67 -4.83 15.24
C SER A 59 18.72 -6.09 14.37
N ALA A 60 17.58 -6.72 14.10
CA ALA A 60 17.49 -7.95 13.34
C ALA A 60 17.62 -7.68 11.83
N GLY A 61 18.80 -7.97 11.26
CA GLY A 61 19.01 -8.01 9.81
C GLY A 61 20.28 -7.30 9.32
N THR A 62 20.64 -7.57 8.08
CA THR A 62 21.84 -6.99 7.45
C THR A 62 21.55 -5.58 6.93
N LYS A 63 22.61 -4.78 6.72
CA LYS A 63 22.48 -3.45 6.08
C LYS A 63 21.90 -3.54 4.66
N ALA A 64 22.26 -4.60 3.92
CA ALA A 64 21.76 -4.83 2.58
C ALA A 64 20.25 -5.11 2.57
N SER A 65 19.78 -5.96 3.49
CA SER A 65 18.36 -6.30 3.60
C SER A 65 17.50 -5.13 4.08
N ARG A 66 18.02 -4.26 4.97
CA ARG A 66 17.35 -2.97 5.30
C ARG A 66 17.22 -2.06 4.08
N LYS A 67 18.30 -1.89 3.32
CA LYS A 67 18.28 -1.06 2.10
C LYS A 67 17.28 -1.60 1.08
N MET A 68 17.25 -2.91 0.87
CA MET A 68 16.31 -3.57 -0.03
C MET A 68 14.85 -3.37 0.40
N LEU A 69 14.57 -3.50 1.70
CA LEU A 69 13.25 -3.25 2.25
C LEU A 69 12.81 -1.79 2.03
N ALA A 70 13.69 -0.82 2.31
CA ALA A 70 13.41 0.59 2.08
C ALA A 70 13.11 0.88 0.60
N MET A 71 13.93 0.38 -0.32
CA MET A 71 13.72 0.54 -1.76
C MET A 71 12.40 -0.09 -2.24
N THR A 72 12.04 -1.25 -1.69
CA THR A 72 10.79 -1.94 -2.06
C THR A 72 9.56 -1.18 -1.57
N LEU A 73 9.63 -0.62 -0.35
CA LEU A 73 8.55 0.20 0.19
C LEU A 73 8.38 1.53 -0.57
N ASP A 74 9.48 2.16 -0.97
CA ASP A 74 9.46 3.38 -1.79
C ASP A 74 8.84 3.13 -3.16
N ALA A 75 9.25 2.05 -3.84
CA ALA A 75 8.66 1.65 -5.12
C ALA A 75 7.15 1.34 -5.01
N LEU A 76 6.71 0.79 -3.88
CA LEU A 76 5.30 0.53 -3.60
C LEU A 76 4.52 1.83 -3.33
N ASP A 77 5.10 2.82 -2.65
CA ASP A 77 4.50 4.15 -2.50
C ASP A 77 4.32 4.84 -3.85
N THR A 78 5.33 4.77 -4.73
CA THR A 78 5.23 5.31 -6.10
C THR A 78 4.10 4.64 -6.87
N ALA A 79 4.01 3.31 -6.85
CA ALA A 79 2.94 2.58 -7.54
C ALA A 79 1.54 2.99 -7.04
N LEU A 80 1.38 3.21 -5.73
CA LEU A 80 0.13 3.68 -5.15
C LEU A 80 -0.21 5.11 -5.57
N PHE A 81 0.78 5.99 -5.63
CA PHE A 81 0.60 7.36 -6.09
C PHE A 81 0.15 7.38 -7.55
N ASP A 82 0.80 6.58 -8.41
CA ASP A 82 0.46 6.46 -9.81
C ASP A 82 -0.95 5.90 -10.02
N GLN A 83 -1.34 4.86 -9.26
CA GLN A 83 -2.71 4.35 -9.27
C GLN A 83 -3.72 5.44 -8.88
N GLY A 84 -3.42 6.23 -7.84
CA GLY A 84 -4.27 7.36 -7.42
C GLY A 84 -4.40 8.43 -8.50
N ALA A 85 -3.30 8.78 -9.17
CA ALA A 85 -3.30 9.74 -10.27
C ALA A 85 -4.12 9.23 -11.47
N MET A 86 -3.97 7.95 -11.84
CA MET A 86 -4.77 7.33 -12.90
C MET A 86 -6.27 7.36 -12.60
N LEU A 87 -6.67 7.02 -11.38
CA LEU A 87 -8.07 7.07 -10.95
C LEU A 87 -8.63 8.49 -11.03
N LEU A 88 -7.84 9.51 -10.66
CA LEU A 88 -8.25 10.90 -10.74
C LEU A 88 -8.42 11.37 -12.20
N VAL A 89 -7.51 10.97 -13.09
CA VAL A 89 -7.60 11.27 -14.52
C VAL A 89 -8.83 10.62 -15.14
N ALA A 90 -9.08 9.34 -14.81
CA ALA A 90 -10.27 8.62 -15.27
C ALA A 90 -11.56 9.29 -14.79
N ALA A 91 -11.64 9.66 -13.50
CA ALA A 91 -12.80 10.35 -12.95
C ALA A 91 -13.04 11.71 -13.64
N ASN A 92 -11.99 12.49 -13.88
CA ASN A 92 -12.11 13.76 -14.60
C ASN A 92 -12.57 13.57 -16.06
N ALA A 93 -12.10 12.52 -16.73
CA ALA A 93 -12.54 12.21 -18.09
C ALA A 93 -14.04 11.87 -18.12
N THR A 94 -14.53 11.08 -17.16
CA THR A 94 -15.96 10.77 -17.02
C THR A 94 -16.79 12.02 -16.78
N LEU A 95 -16.39 12.88 -15.83
CA LEU A 95 -17.12 14.13 -15.54
C LEU A 95 -17.26 15.02 -16.77
N ARG A 96 -16.20 15.14 -17.58
CA ARG A 96 -16.26 15.92 -18.84
C ARG A 96 -17.15 15.28 -19.90
N ALA A 97 -17.18 13.95 -19.98
CA ALA A 97 -18.06 13.25 -20.90
C ALA A 97 -19.55 13.41 -20.52
N ASP A 98 -19.84 13.41 -19.22
CA ASP A 98 -21.18 13.64 -18.68
C ASP A 98 -21.62 15.10 -18.92
N ASP A 99 -20.75 16.10 -18.68
CA ASP A 99 -21.04 17.52 -18.95
C ASP A 99 -21.39 17.78 -20.43
N VAL A 100 -20.68 17.12 -21.36
CA VAL A 100 -20.99 17.20 -22.81
C VAL A 100 -22.35 16.59 -23.13
N SER A 101 -22.73 15.53 -22.42
CA SER A 101 -24.00 14.84 -22.60
C SER A 101 -25.17 15.66 -22.03
N ASP A 102 -24.97 16.33 -20.89
CA ASP A 102 -26.01 17.12 -20.20
C ASP A 102 -26.23 18.51 -20.84
N GLY A 103 -25.17 19.11 -21.39
CA GLY A 103 -25.23 20.33 -22.20
C GLY A 103 -26.00 20.16 -23.53
N ALA A 104 -26.02 18.94 -24.09
CA ALA A 104 -26.80 18.63 -25.28
C ALA A 104 -28.32 18.55 -25.02
N THR A 105 -28.72 18.22 -23.79
CA THR A 105 -30.13 18.12 -23.38
C THR A 105 -30.76 19.49 -23.12
N THR A 106 -29.96 20.48 -22.69
CA THR A 106 -30.46 21.80 -22.28
C THR A 106 -30.63 22.79 -23.45
N GLN A 107 -30.06 22.53 -24.64
CA GLN A 107 -30.20 23.41 -25.82
C GLN A 107 -31.40 23.11 -26.73
N ARG A 108 -32.37 22.30 -26.28
CA ARG A 108 -33.57 21.95 -27.07
C ARG A 108 -34.87 22.34 -26.34
N THR A 109 -35.13 23.65 -26.26
CA THR A 109 -36.50 24.20 -26.15
C THR A 109 -36.53 25.60 -26.74
#